data_AF-A0A086JFP5-F1
#
_entry.id   AF-A0A086JFP5-F1
#
_cell.length_a   1.000
_cell.length_b   1.000
_cell.length_c   1.000
_cell.angle_alpha   90.00
_cell.angle_beta   90.00
_cell.angle_gamma   90.00
#
_symmetry.space_group_name_H-M   'P 1'
#
loop_
_entity.id
_entity.type
_entity.pdbx_description
1 polymer ?
#
loop_
_entity_poly.entity_id
_entity_poly.type
_entity_poly.pdbx_seq_one_letter_code
_entity_poly.pdbx_strand_id
1 'polypeptide(L)'
;MGEKGLSKDLKQVMQRPFVKHSMMNTDMQAEVVDIIIGAIDKHTDSKGPNVELATKLIKDTLDRQYGAPWHCVIGEGFSFDVTAQVG
;
A
#
# COMPACT_ATOMS: atom_id res chain seq x y z
N MET A 1 -25.02 -21.17 -15.56
CA MET A 1 -24.28 -19.96 -16.00
C MET A 1 -22.91 -20.05 -15.38
N GLY A 2 -21.89 -20.43 -16.15
CA GLY A 2 -20.53 -20.58 -15.61
C GLY A 2 -19.91 -19.21 -15.35
N GLU A 3 -19.37 -19.00 -14.16
CA GLU A 3 -18.58 -17.81 -13.82
C GLU A 3 -17.43 -17.69 -14.82
N LYS A 4 -17.50 -16.68 -15.70
CA LYS A 4 -16.33 -16.30 -16.49
C LYS A 4 -15.34 -15.67 -15.52
N GLY A 5 -14.33 -16.44 -15.11
CA GLY A 5 -13.20 -15.93 -14.33
C GLY A 5 -12.56 -14.72 -15.02
N LEU A 6 -11.95 -13.83 -14.23
CA LEU A 6 -11.33 -12.60 -14.76
C LEU A 6 -10.33 -12.90 -15.88
N SER A 7 -10.31 -12.07 -16.93
CA SER A 7 -9.37 -12.19 -18.04
C SER A 7 -7.92 -12.07 -17.54
N LYS A 8 -6.98 -12.69 -18.27
CA LYS A 8 -5.54 -12.61 -17.94
C LYS A 8 -5.06 -11.17 -17.87
N ASP A 9 -5.52 -10.33 -18.79
CA ASP A 9 -5.18 -8.91 -18.84
C ASP A 9 -5.68 -8.16 -17.60
N LEU A 10 -6.93 -8.44 -17.18
CA LEU A 10 -7.49 -7.83 -15.98
C LEU A 10 -6.74 -8.26 -14.72
N LYS A 11 -6.36 -9.54 -14.63
CA LYS A 11 -5.51 -10.04 -13.54
C LYS A 11 -4.15 -9.33 -13.52
N GLN A 12 -3.54 -9.12 -14.67
CA GLN A 12 -2.24 -8.45 -14.77
C GLN A 12 -2.33 -6.96 -14.39
N VAL A 13 -3.41 -6.28 -14.76
CA VAL A 13 -3.67 -4.89 -14.34
C VAL A 13 -3.88 -4.81 -12.83
N MET A 14 -4.60 -5.77 -12.24
CA MET A 14 -4.85 -5.82 -10.79
C MET A 14 -3.59 -6.10 -9.95
N GLN A 15 -2.49 -6.56 -10.55
CA GLN A 15 -1.21 -6.74 -9.86
C GLN A 15 -0.40 -5.44 -9.76
N ARG A 16 -0.79 -4.37 -10.46
CA ARG A 16 -0.09 -3.09 -10.37
C ARG A 16 -0.71 -2.20 -9.28
N PRO A 17 0.12 -1.54 -8.46
CA PRO A 17 -0.38 -0.56 -7.51
C PRO A 17 -1.06 0.60 -8.26
N PHE A 18 -2.21 1.01 -7.75
CA PHE A 18 -2.96 2.15 -8.28
C PHE A 18 -3.12 3.19 -7.17
N VAL A 19 -2.52 4.36 -7.36
CA VAL A 19 -2.63 5.48 -6.41
C VAL A 19 -3.91 6.24 -6.69
N LYS A 20 -4.88 6.16 -5.78
CA LYS A 20 -6.17 6.85 -5.93
C LYS A 20 -6.05 8.37 -5.70
N HIS A 21 -5.27 8.78 -4.70
CA HIS A 21 -5.04 10.18 -4.35
C HIS A 21 -3.72 10.31 -3.60
N SER A 22 -3.01 11.41 -3.82
CA SER A 22 -1.76 11.74 -3.14
C SER A 22 -1.56 13.26 -3.18
N MET A 23 -1.05 13.82 -2.08
CA MET A 23 -0.56 15.20 -2.02
C MET A 23 0.97 15.27 -2.02
N MET A 24 1.66 14.12 -2.09
CA MET A 24 3.11 14.06 -2.20
C MET A 24 3.56 14.50 -3.59
N ASN A 25 4.76 15.08 -3.70
CA ASN A 25 5.38 15.30 -5.00
C ASN A 25 5.65 13.95 -5.72
N THR A 26 5.87 13.99 -7.03
CA THR A 26 5.98 12.78 -7.87
C THR A 26 7.10 11.85 -7.43
N ASP A 27 8.26 12.39 -7.06
CA ASP A 27 9.42 11.60 -6.67
C ASP A 27 9.19 10.88 -5.34
N MET A 28 8.69 11.62 -4.34
CA MET A 28 8.33 11.05 -3.04
C MET A 28 7.20 10.03 -3.16
N GLN A 29 6.19 10.30 -3.99
CA GLN A 29 5.10 9.34 -4.22
C GLN A 29 5.64 8.02 -4.81
N ALA A 30 6.56 8.09 -5.78
CA ALA A 30 7.15 6.89 -6.37
C ALA A 30 7.93 6.09 -5.32
N GLU A 31 8.77 6.76 -4.52
CA GLU A 31 9.54 6.11 -3.45
C GLU A 31 8.62 5.46 -2.40
N VAL A 32 7.57 6.15 -1.95
CA VAL A 32 6.60 5.61 -0.98
C VAL A 32 5.85 4.41 -1.54
N VAL A 33 5.47 4.43 -2.83
CA VAL A 33 4.85 3.27 -3.49
C VAL A 33 5.81 2.07 -3.50
N ASP A 34 7.08 2.27 -3.83
CA ASP A 34 8.08 1.20 -3.82
C ASP A 34 8.30 0.63 -2.41
N ILE A 35 8.30 1.47 -1.38
CA ILE A 35 8.36 1.04 0.03
C ILE A 35 7.15 0.16 0.39
N ILE A 36 5.95 0.55 -0.02
CA ILE A 36 4.71 -0.20 0.24
C ILE A 36 4.77 -1.58 -0.42
N ILE A 37 5.14 -1.64 -1.71
CA ILE A 37 5.26 -2.91 -2.46
C ILE A 37 6.30 -3.80 -1.78
N GLY A 38 7.50 -3.27 -1.54
CA GLY A 38 8.59 -4.05 -0.95
C GLY A 38 8.26 -4.58 0.44
N ALA A 39 7.53 -3.82 1.25
CA ALA A 39 7.09 -4.27 2.57
C ALA A 39 6.01 -5.36 2.49
N ILE A 40 5.03 -5.23 1.59
CA ILE A 40 4.00 -6.23 1.38
C ILE A 40 4.62 -7.53 0.84
N ASP A 41 5.46 -7.44 -0.19
CA ASP A 41 6.12 -8.60 -0.80
C ASP A 41 7.00 -9.35 0.20
N LYS A 42 7.79 -8.60 1.00
CA LYS A 42 8.66 -9.18 2.04
C LYS A 42 7.88 -9.97 3.10
N HIS A 43 6.65 -9.57 3.36
CA HIS A 43 5.79 -10.16 4.38
C HIS A 43 4.65 -11.01 3.79
N THR A 44 4.73 -11.37 2.51
CA THR A 44 3.79 -12.28 1.85
C THR A 44 4.37 -13.69 1.81
N ASP A 45 3.58 -14.66 2.28
CA ASP A 45 3.90 -16.08 2.19
C ASP A 45 2.84 -16.86 1.39
N SER A 46 2.89 -18.18 1.43
CA SER A 46 1.95 -19.05 0.71
C SER A 46 0.49 -18.95 1.19
N LYS A 47 0.25 -18.36 2.37
CA LYS A 47 -1.08 -18.12 2.94
C LYS A 47 -1.60 -16.71 2.63
N GLY A 48 -0.74 -15.81 2.14
CA GLY A 48 -1.08 -14.44 1.81
C GLY A 48 -0.21 -13.41 2.53
N PRO A 49 -0.56 -12.11 2.42
CA PRO A 49 0.20 -11.03 3.05
C PRO A 49 -0.03 -10.97 4.57
N ASN A 50 1.05 -10.92 5.34
CA ASN A 50 1.01 -10.54 6.74
C ASN A 50 0.94 -9.01 6.87
N VAL A 51 -0.30 -8.51 6.89
CA VAL A 51 -0.59 -7.06 6.90
C VAL A 51 -0.09 -6.36 8.17
N GLU A 52 -0.02 -7.04 9.32
CA GLU A 52 0.47 -6.45 10.57
C GLU A 52 1.96 -6.10 10.46
N LEU A 53 2.78 -7.06 10.02
CA LEU A 53 4.22 -6.84 9.84
C LEU A 53 4.51 -5.86 8.71
N ALA A 54 3.77 -5.93 7.60
CA ALA A 54 3.90 -4.99 6.49
C ALA A 54 3.58 -3.55 6.94
N THR A 55 2.46 -3.34 7.64
CA THR A 55 2.05 -2.02 8.15
C THR A 55 3.12 -1.43 9.07
N LYS A 56 3.65 -2.24 9.99
CA LYS A 56 4.72 -1.81 10.90
C LYS A 56 5.98 -1.39 10.13
N LEU A 57 6.41 -2.21 9.17
CA LEU A 57 7.61 -1.92 8.38
C LEU A 57 7.47 -0.63 7.56
N ILE A 58 6.30 -0.41 6.94
CA ILE A 58 6.02 0.81 6.17
C ILE A 58 6.10 2.03 7.09
N LYS A 59 5.35 2.02 8.20
CA LYS A 59 5.34 3.12 9.17
C LYS A 59 6.76 3.43 9.66
N ASP A 60 7.48 2.43 10.16
CA ASP A 60 8.82 2.63 10.75
C ASP A 60 9.84 3.10 9.71
N THR A 61 9.66 2.72 8.43
CA THR A 61 10.51 3.20 7.34
C THR A 61 10.24 4.66 7.01
N LEU A 62 8.97 5.04 6.91
CA LEU A 62 8.57 6.43 6.63
C LEU A 62 8.93 7.38 7.78
N ASP A 63 8.71 6.97 9.04
CA ASP A 63 9.15 7.71 10.22
C ASP A 63 10.64 8.03 10.19
N ARG A 64 11.46 7.06 9.77
CA ARG A 64 12.91 7.20 9.70
C ARG A 64 13.38 8.04 8.51
N GLN A 65 12.74 7.93 7.36
CA GLN A 65 13.16 8.64 6.14
C GLN A 65 12.64 10.08 6.09
N TYR A 66 11.39 10.30 6.48
CA TYR A 66 10.70 11.59 6.31
C TYR A 66 10.34 12.26 7.63
N GLY A 67 10.73 11.67 8.76
CA GLY A 67 10.48 12.20 10.10
C GLY A 67 9.12 11.76 10.66
N ALA A 68 9.12 11.46 11.96
CA ALA A 68 7.90 11.08 12.68
C ALA A 68 7.01 12.29 13.01
N PRO A 69 5.68 12.11 13.15
CA PRO A 69 4.96 10.83 13.10
C PRO A 69 4.28 10.53 11.76
N TRP A 70 4.42 9.28 11.30
CA TRP A 70 3.63 8.67 10.24
C TRP A 70 2.56 7.72 10.79
N HIS A 71 1.43 7.69 10.09
CA HIS A 71 0.34 6.74 10.34
C HIS A 71 0.10 5.90 9.08
N CYS A 72 0.04 4.57 9.23
CA CYS A 72 -0.22 3.63 8.15
C CYS A 72 -1.41 2.74 8.52
N VAL A 73 -2.34 2.54 7.57
CA VAL A 73 -3.52 1.70 7.74
C VAL A 73 -3.62 0.77 6.52
N ILE A 74 -3.70 -0.54 6.77
CA ILE A 74 -3.86 -1.57 5.74
C ILE A 74 -5.05 -2.46 6.14
N GLY A 75 -5.93 -2.74 5.18
CA GLY A 75 -7.07 -3.62 5.40
C GLY A 75 -8.01 -3.66 4.20
N GLU A 76 -9.02 -4.52 4.29
CA GLU A 76 -10.06 -4.68 3.27
C GLU A 76 -11.39 -4.17 3.84
N GLY A 77 -12.14 -3.38 3.05
CA GLY A 77 -13.51 -2.98 3.40
C GLY A 77 -13.62 -2.06 4.64
N PHE A 78 -12.81 -1.01 4.72
CA PHE A 78 -12.86 -0.04 5.84
C PHE A 78 -13.32 1.36 5.41
N SER A 79 -13.63 2.19 6.40
CA SER A 79 -13.87 3.63 6.24
C SER A 79 -12.99 4.39 7.24
N PHE A 80 -12.58 5.61 6.88
CA PHE A 80 -11.73 6.45 7.72
C PHE A 80 -12.15 7.91 7.63
N ASP A 81 -11.90 8.66 8.69
CA ASP A 81 -11.98 10.12 8.74
C ASP A 81 -10.75 10.61 9.52
N VAL A 82 -9.84 11.30 8.83
CA VAL A 82 -8.51 11.64 9.35
C VAL A 82 -8.14 13.06 8.91
N THR A 83 -7.63 13.85 9.84
CA THR A 83 -6.98 15.13 9.56
C THR A 83 -5.47 14.93 9.50
N ALA A 84 -4.84 15.28 8.38
CA ALA A 84 -3.40 15.24 8.21
C ALA A 84 -2.84 16.66 7.98
N GLN A 85 -1.54 16.86 8.26
CA GLN A 85 -0.87 18.09 7.85
C GLN A 85 -0.85 18.18 6.33
N VAL A 86 -1.07 19.40 5.82
CA VAL A 86 -0.92 19.69 4.39
C VAL A 86 0.57 19.99 4.15
N GLY A 87 1.17 19.22 3.24
CA GLY A 87 2.56 19.42 2.79
C GLY A 87 2.71 20.60 1.85
#